data_AF-A0A430QT02-F1
#
_entry.id   AF-A0A430QT02-F1
#
_cell.length_a   1.000
_cell.length_b   1.000
_cell.length_c   1.000
_cell.angle_alpha   90.00
_cell.angle_beta   90.00
_cell.angle_gamma   90.00
#
_symmetry.space_group_name_H-M   'P 1'
#
loop_
_entity.id
_entity.type
_entity.pdbx_description
1 polymer ?
#
loop_
_entity_poly.entity_id
_entity_poly.type
_entity_poly.pdbx_seq_one_letter_code
_entity_poly.pdbx_strand_id
1 'polypeptide(L)'
;MIGRCFELYIYTQIQYLSFHCISLQPKLVQASKEVDEVMIVVEQQSAEAAKQEKLVRVDEAVAGEQAKAAETMKEECDNDLAEAIPILESALKALETLTPADITIVKTMKSPPAGVRLVMEAVCVLKGIKPDRINDPSGSGKKIEDFWGPSKKLLGDMKFLENLKNFDKDNIPLTIMKTIRERYIPNPDFKPERVAVASTACEGLCKWVIAIERYDIVAKIVAPKKEALAKAMSEYNTAMNALNIKRAALKEVQDRLKLLTDDLEMNKRKKIDLENKVDLCTKKLERAEQLIGGLGGEKSRWTEAAKSLGKQYINLTGDILISSGLVAYLGAFTSTFRQIQVKIWLNEIMKYSIPCSESFSLVHTLGNPVDIRAWNIAGLPTDDFSIENGIIMA
;
A
#
# COMPACT_ATOMS: atom_id res chain seq x y z
N MET A 1 14.09 62.18 19.83
CA MET A 1 13.37 61.54 18.70
C MET A 1 13.64 60.04 18.60
N ILE A 2 14.89 59.58 18.68
CA ILE A 2 15.28 58.16 18.50
C ILE A 2 14.55 57.18 19.46
N GLY A 3 14.42 57.53 20.75
CA GLY A 3 13.74 56.66 21.73
C GLY A 3 12.23 56.48 21.53
N ARG A 4 11.53 57.49 20.97
CA ARG A 4 10.08 57.37 20.69
C ARG A 4 9.80 56.50 19.45
N CYS A 5 10.65 56.58 18.42
CA CYS A 5 10.52 55.72 17.24
C CYS A 5 10.79 54.24 17.57
N PHE A 6 11.77 53.96 18.43
CA PHE A 6 12.10 52.59 18.84
C PHE A 6 10.98 51.94 19.68
N GLU A 7 10.34 52.72 20.55
CA GLU A 7 9.22 52.25 21.37
C GLU A 7 7.97 51.94 20.53
N LEU A 8 7.59 52.84 19.61
CA LEU A 8 6.50 52.58 18.66
C LEU A 8 6.77 51.34 17.80
N TYR A 9 8.02 51.11 17.40
CA TYR A 9 8.41 49.91 16.65
C TYR A 9 8.26 48.63 17.48
N ILE A 10 8.69 48.62 18.75
CA ILE A 10 8.55 47.43 19.61
C ILE A 10 7.08 47.12 19.89
N TYR A 11 6.28 48.13 20.23
CA TYR A 11 4.85 47.97 20.49
C TYR A 11 4.10 47.44 19.26
N THR A 12 4.39 47.96 18.07
CA THR A 12 3.76 47.46 16.83
C THR A 12 4.15 46.03 16.50
N GLN A 13 5.42 45.65 16.72
CA GLN A 13 5.86 44.26 16.52
C GLN A 13 5.18 43.28 17.49
N ILE A 14 4.98 43.68 18.74
CA ILE A 14 4.30 42.84 19.75
C ILE A 14 2.80 42.73 19.47
N GLN A 15 2.13 43.82 19.07
CA GLN A 15 0.74 43.76 18.62
C GLN A 15 0.59 42.83 17.42
N TYR A 16 1.50 42.91 16.45
CA TYR A 16 1.51 42.00 15.31
C TYR A 16 1.69 40.54 15.74
N LEU A 17 2.65 40.26 16.64
CA LEU A 17 2.87 38.90 17.14
C LEU A 17 1.67 38.36 17.93
N SER A 18 1.05 39.21 18.75
CA SER A 18 -0.14 38.89 19.54
C SER A 18 -1.31 38.52 18.64
N PHE A 19 -1.59 39.35 17.63
CA PHE A 19 -2.62 39.07 16.64
C PHE A 19 -2.33 37.77 15.87
N HIS A 20 -1.07 37.56 15.47
CA HIS A 20 -0.65 36.34 14.78
C HIS A 20 -0.89 35.09 15.64
N CYS A 21 -0.50 35.11 16.91
CA CYS A 21 -0.73 34.00 17.85
C CYS A 21 -2.21 33.68 18.02
N ILE A 22 -3.03 34.70 18.27
CA ILE A 22 -4.49 34.57 18.45
C ILE A 22 -5.14 33.99 17.19
N SER A 23 -4.64 34.34 15.99
CA SER A 23 -5.18 33.82 14.73
C SER A 23 -4.82 32.34 14.46
N LEU A 24 -3.75 31.83 15.06
CA LEU A 24 -3.30 30.44 14.89
C LEU A 24 -3.98 29.48 15.86
N GLN A 25 -4.31 29.93 17.08
CA GLN A 25 -5.01 29.14 18.10
C GLN A 25 -6.28 28.42 17.60
N PRO A 26 -7.25 29.10 16.94
CA PRO A 26 -8.47 28.44 16.47
C PRO A 26 -8.19 27.46 15.34
N LYS A 27 -7.20 27.73 14.48
CA LYS A 27 -6.79 26.82 13.39
C LYS A 27 -6.21 25.53 13.94
N LEU A 28 -5.44 25.61 15.03
CA LEU A 28 -4.91 24.44 15.72
C LEU A 28 -6.02 23.60 16.35
N VAL A 29 -6.99 24.23 17.03
CA VAL A 29 -8.14 23.53 17.62
C VAL A 29 -8.95 22.82 16.53
N GLN A 30 -9.21 23.49 15.41
CA GLN A 30 -9.92 22.91 14.28
C GLN A 30 -9.15 21.73 13.67
N ALA A 31 -7.85 21.89 13.41
CA ALA A 31 -7.00 20.82 12.89
C ALA A 31 -6.92 19.62 13.85
N SER A 32 -6.94 19.85 15.17
CA SER A 32 -6.98 18.75 16.15
C SER A 32 -8.29 17.97 16.04
N LYS A 33 -9.43 18.65 15.97
CA LYS A 33 -10.74 17.99 15.83
C LYS A 33 -10.82 17.17 14.54
N GLU A 34 -10.37 17.74 13.42
CA GLU A 34 -10.36 17.03 12.13
C GLU A 34 -9.48 15.77 12.19
N VAL A 35 -8.31 15.83 12.82
CA VAL A 35 -7.45 14.65 13.02
C VAL A 35 -8.15 13.60 13.89
N ASP A 36 -8.79 14.00 14.98
CA ASP A 36 -9.45 13.07 15.91
C ASP A 36 -10.67 12.40 15.25
N GLU A 37 -11.48 13.16 14.50
CA GLU A 37 -12.63 12.64 13.74
C GLU A 37 -12.21 11.64 12.66
N VAL A 38 -11.20 11.99 11.84
CA VAL A 38 -10.69 11.09 10.78
C VAL A 38 -10.05 9.84 11.40
N MET A 39 -9.41 9.95 12.56
CA MET A 39 -8.81 8.80 13.27
C MET A 39 -9.85 7.75 13.64
N ILE A 40 -10.99 8.17 14.19
CA ILE A 40 -12.09 7.27 14.56
C ILE A 40 -12.62 6.54 13.31
N VAL A 41 -12.78 7.26 12.19
CA VAL A 41 -13.24 6.67 10.93
C VAL A 41 -12.25 5.65 10.39
N VAL A 42 -10.94 5.96 10.41
CA VAL A 42 -9.87 5.04 9.97
C VAL A 42 -9.85 3.78 10.84
N GLU A 43 -9.97 3.89 12.16
CA GLU A 43 -10.00 2.74 13.07
C GLU A 43 -11.21 1.83 12.81
N GLN A 44 -12.41 2.41 12.62
CA GLN A 44 -13.62 1.64 12.31
C GLN A 44 -13.50 0.91 10.97
N GLN A 45 -13.07 1.61 9.92
CA GLN A 45 -12.91 1.02 8.59
C GLN A 45 -11.78 -0.02 8.55
N SER A 46 -10.71 0.17 9.34
CA SER A 46 -9.63 -0.81 9.47
C SER A 46 -10.12 -2.11 10.12
N ALA A 47 -10.91 -2.00 11.19
CA ALA A 47 -11.48 -3.16 11.85
C ALA A 47 -12.46 -3.92 10.94
N GLU A 48 -13.25 -3.21 10.13
CA GLU A 48 -14.16 -3.81 9.15
C GLU A 48 -13.40 -4.49 8.00
N ALA A 49 -12.40 -3.81 7.43
CA ALA A 49 -11.53 -4.37 6.39
C ALA A 49 -10.83 -5.66 6.88
N ALA A 50 -10.32 -5.68 8.10
CA ALA A 50 -9.67 -6.84 8.68
C ALA A 50 -10.63 -8.03 8.88
N LYS A 51 -11.91 -7.78 9.21
CA LYS A 51 -12.93 -8.84 9.27
C LYS A 51 -13.23 -9.40 7.87
N GLN A 52 -13.39 -8.53 6.88
CA GLN A 52 -13.65 -8.93 5.51
C GLN A 52 -12.45 -9.70 4.92
N GLU A 53 -11.23 -9.27 5.19
CA GLU A 53 -10.01 -9.96 4.77
C GLU A 53 -9.93 -11.38 5.34
N LYS A 54 -10.27 -11.57 6.61
CA LYS A 54 -10.34 -12.91 7.21
C LYS A 54 -11.36 -13.81 6.51
N LEU A 55 -12.53 -13.28 6.16
CA LEU A 55 -13.56 -14.03 5.43
C LEU A 55 -13.08 -14.40 4.03
N VAL A 56 -12.51 -13.43 3.29
CA VAL A 56 -11.95 -13.68 1.95
C VAL A 56 -10.87 -14.76 2.02
N ARG A 57 -9.96 -14.71 3.00
CA ARG A 57 -8.91 -15.72 3.17
C ARG A 57 -9.45 -17.14 3.41
N VAL A 58 -10.56 -17.27 4.15
CA VAL A 58 -11.21 -18.56 4.35
C VAL A 58 -11.83 -19.06 3.04
N ASP A 59 -12.53 -18.18 2.32
CA ASP A 59 -13.14 -18.52 1.02
C ASP A 59 -12.07 -18.87 -0.04
N GLU A 60 -10.90 -18.21 -0.01
CA GLU A 60 -9.75 -18.54 -0.86
C GLU A 60 -9.20 -19.94 -0.59
N ALA A 61 -9.11 -20.33 0.67
CA ALA A 61 -8.66 -21.67 1.05
C ALA A 61 -9.64 -22.74 0.53
N VAL A 62 -10.96 -22.52 0.71
CA VAL A 62 -12.00 -23.41 0.21
C VAL A 62 -11.97 -23.52 -1.31
N ALA A 63 -11.88 -22.38 -2.02
CA ALA A 63 -11.77 -22.38 -3.48
C ALA A 63 -10.49 -23.09 -3.95
N GLY A 64 -9.39 -22.96 -3.22
CA GLY A 64 -8.13 -23.66 -3.50
C GLY A 64 -8.24 -25.19 -3.32
N GLU A 65 -8.96 -25.66 -2.29
CA GLU A 65 -9.24 -27.08 -2.11
C GLU A 65 -10.15 -27.63 -3.22
N GLN A 66 -11.19 -26.88 -3.61
CA GLN A 66 -12.06 -27.24 -4.73
C GLN A 66 -11.30 -27.29 -6.06
N ALA A 67 -10.38 -26.36 -6.30
CA ALA A 67 -9.52 -26.37 -7.48
C ALA A 67 -8.67 -27.64 -7.54
N LYS A 68 -8.02 -27.99 -6.43
CA LYS A 68 -7.20 -29.21 -6.34
C LYS A 68 -8.03 -30.47 -6.55
N ALA A 69 -9.21 -30.55 -5.94
CA ALA A 69 -10.10 -31.69 -6.11
C ALA A 69 -10.54 -31.86 -7.57
N ALA A 70 -10.89 -30.76 -8.26
CA ALA A 70 -11.23 -30.79 -9.68
C ALA A 70 -10.03 -31.16 -10.56
N GLU A 71 -8.83 -30.69 -10.22
CA GLU A 71 -7.59 -31.05 -10.93
C GLU A 71 -7.25 -32.53 -10.79
N THR A 72 -7.31 -33.08 -9.57
CA THR A 72 -7.12 -34.52 -9.35
C THR A 72 -8.15 -35.37 -10.10
N MET A 73 -9.44 -34.99 -10.07
CA MET A 73 -10.47 -35.69 -10.84
C MET A 73 -10.22 -35.64 -12.34
N LYS A 74 -9.69 -34.50 -12.84
CA LYS A 74 -9.33 -34.35 -14.25
C LYS A 74 -8.16 -35.26 -14.62
N GLU A 75 -7.09 -35.26 -13.81
CA GLU A 75 -5.94 -36.13 -14.03
C GLU A 75 -6.35 -37.61 -14.04
N GLU A 76 -7.21 -38.04 -13.12
CA GLU A 76 -7.75 -39.41 -13.12
C GLU A 76 -8.55 -39.72 -14.39
N CYS A 77 -9.38 -38.79 -14.87
CA CYS A 77 -10.12 -38.96 -16.13
C CYS A 77 -9.17 -39.08 -17.32
N ASP A 78 -8.17 -38.21 -17.40
CA ASP A 78 -7.22 -38.14 -18.51
C ASP A 78 -6.32 -39.39 -18.52
N ASN A 79 -5.90 -39.88 -17.34
CA ASN A 79 -5.12 -41.10 -17.19
C ASN A 79 -5.89 -42.35 -17.64
N ASP A 80 -7.16 -42.49 -17.23
CA ASP A 80 -8.00 -43.62 -17.67
C ASP A 80 -8.21 -43.57 -19.20
N LEU A 81 -8.45 -42.39 -19.77
CA LEU A 81 -8.58 -42.21 -21.21
C LEU A 81 -7.29 -42.50 -21.98
N ALA A 82 -6.13 -42.18 -21.39
CA ALA A 82 -4.82 -42.41 -21.99
C ALA A 82 -4.51 -43.90 -22.22
N GLU A 83 -5.21 -44.83 -21.55
CA GLU A 83 -5.08 -46.25 -21.82
C GLU A 83 -5.79 -46.65 -23.13
N ALA A 84 -7.01 -46.14 -23.38
CA ALA A 84 -7.84 -46.55 -24.50
C ALA A 84 -7.63 -45.76 -25.80
N ILE A 85 -7.32 -44.45 -25.71
CA ILE A 85 -7.09 -43.59 -26.88
C ILE A 85 -5.98 -44.11 -27.81
N PRO A 86 -4.76 -44.46 -27.34
CA PRO A 86 -3.69 -44.90 -28.24
C PRO A 86 -4.02 -46.24 -28.92
N ILE A 87 -4.76 -47.11 -28.26
CA ILE A 87 -5.23 -48.38 -28.82
C ILE A 87 -6.23 -48.12 -29.95
N LEU A 88 -7.16 -47.19 -29.75
CA LEU A 88 -8.13 -46.78 -30.76
C LEU A 88 -7.45 -46.09 -31.95
N GLU A 89 -6.54 -45.16 -31.72
CA GLU A 89 -5.78 -44.49 -32.78
C GLU A 89 -4.93 -45.48 -33.59
N SER A 90 -4.29 -46.44 -32.92
CA SER A 90 -3.53 -47.50 -33.60
C SER A 90 -4.43 -48.33 -34.51
N ALA A 91 -5.63 -48.67 -34.05
CA ALA A 91 -6.60 -49.41 -34.85
C ALA A 91 -7.16 -48.57 -36.02
N LEU A 92 -7.43 -47.28 -35.83
CA LEU A 92 -7.85 -46.38 -36.91
C LEU A 92 -6.76 -46.22 -37.97
N LYS A 93 -5.49 -46.12 -37.57
CA LYS A 93 -4.34 -46.12 -38.49
C LYS A 93 -4.23 -47.43 -39.27
N ALA A 94 -4.51 -48.58 -38.62
CA ALA A 94 -4.57 -49.87 -39.31
C ALA A 94 -5.73 -49.95 -40.32
N LEU A 95 -6.85 -49.25 -40.06
CA LEU A 95 -7.92 -49.10 -41.05
C LEU A 95 -7.55 -48.18 -42.22
N GLU A 96 -6.64 -47.24 -42.01
CA GLU A 96 -6.14 -46.34 -43.06
C GLU A 96 -5.22 -47.00 -44.06
N THR A 97 -4.52 -48.06 -43.64
CA THR A 97 -3.66 -48.85 -44.52
C THR A 97 -4.44 -49.80 -45.43
N LEU A 98 -5.76 -49.96 -45.23
CA LEU A 98 -6.61 -50.80 -46.06
C LEU A 98 -6.90 -50.15 -47.42
N THR A 99 -6.61 -50.86 -48.51
CA THR A 99 -6.97 -50.41 -49.85
C THR A 99 -8.32 -50.98 -50.30
N PRO A 100 -9.02 -50.32 -51.25
CA PRO A 100 -10.24 -50.86 -51.85
C PRO A 100 -10.04 -52.22 -52.54
N ALA A 101 -8.82 -52.51 -53.01
CA ALA A 101 -8.46 -53.79 -53.60
C ALA A 101 -8.52 -54.91 -52.55
N ASP A 102 -8.01 -54.67 -51.34
CA ASP A 102 -8.02 -55.63 -50.24
C ASP A 102 -9.45 -55.99 -49.81
N ILE A 103 -10.34 -55.00 -49.76
CA ILE A 103 -11.77 -55.18 -49.46
C ILE A 103 -12.45 -56.03 -50.54
N THR A 104 -12.10 -55.81 -51.81
CA THR A 104 -12.64 -56.57 -52.93
C THR A 104 -12.19 -58.04 -52.89
N ILE A 105 -10.95 -58.31 -52.46
CA ILE A 105 -10.44 -59.68 -52.26
C ILE A 105 -11.26 -60.41 -51.19
N VAL A 106 -11.48 -59.79 -50.03
CA VAL A 106 -12.29 -60.38 -48.95
C VAL A 106 -13.74 -60.62 -49.41
N LYS A 107 -14.34 -59.68 -50.16
CA LYS A 107 -15.71 -59.78 -50.68
C LYS A 107 -15.90 -60.93 -51.68
N THR A 108 -14.90 -61.21 -52.51
CA THR A 108 -14.97 -62.22 -53.60
C THR A 108 -14.73 -63.66 -53.13
N MET A 109 -14.38 -63.86 -51.85
CA MET A 109 -14.20 -65.19 -51.28
C MET A 109 -15.51 -66.00 -51.31
N LYS A 110 -15.46 -67.17 -51.95
CA LYS A 110 -16.59 -68.13 -52.00
C LYS A 110 -16.75 -68.89 -50.68
N SER A 111 -15.64 -69.28 -50.06
CA SER A 111 -15.58 -69.91 -48.74
C SER A 111 -14.52 -69.22 -47.88
N PRO A 112 -14.89 -68.22 -47.06
CA PRO A 112 -13.92 -67.49 -46.24
C PRO A 112 -13.37 -68.38 -45.12
N PRO A 113 -12.07 -68.26 -44.77
CA PRO A 113 -11.50 -68.88 -43.58
C PRO A 113 -12.29 -68.52 -42.30
N ALA A 114 -12.24 -69.39 -41.29
CA ALA A 114 -13.00 -69.20 -40.05
C ALA A 114 -12.73 -67.84 -39.37
N GLY A 115 -11.46 -67.42 -39.28
CA GLY A 115 -11.08 -66.12 -38.72
C GLY A 115 -11.64 -64.93 -39.50
N VAL A 116 -11.64 -64.98 -40.85
CA VAL A 116 -12.21 -63.93 -41.70
C VAL A 116 -13.72 -63.82 -41.51
N ARG A 117 -14.41 -64.96 -41.39
CA ARG A 117 -15.86 -65.01 -41.12
C ARG A 117 -16.19 -64.40 -39.77
N LEU A 118 -15.44 -64.74 -38.73
CA LEU A 118 -15.64 -64.22 -37.37
C LEU A 118 -15.41 -62.70 -37.29
N VAL A 119 -14.39 -62.17 -37.96
CA VAL A 119 -14.13 -60.72 -38.01
C VAL A 119 -15.25 -59.97 -38.70
N MET A 120 -15.67 -60.44 -39.87
CA MET A 120 -16.76 -59.79 -40.61
C MET A 120 -18.11 -59.87 -39.88
N GLU A 121 -18.35 -60.98 -39.20
CA GLU A 121 -19.50 -61.16 -38.32
C GLU A 121 -19.47 -60.17 -37.15
N ALA A 122 -18.33 -60.03 -36.45
CA ALA A 122 -18.18 -59.08 -35.35
C ALA A 122 -18.39 -57.61 -35.80
N VAL A 123 -17.91 -57.24 -37.00
CA VAL A 123 -18.16 -55.91 -37.59
C VAL A 123 -19.64 -55.72 -37.92
N CYS A 124 -20.34 -56.75 -38.43
CA CYS A 124 -21.79 -56.68 -38.66
C CYS A 124 -22.58 -56.52 -37.36
N VAL A 125 -22.18 -57.23 -36.30
CA VAL A 125 -22.79 -57.12 -34.97
C VAL A 125 -22.58 -55.72 -34.39
N LEU A 126 -21.37 -55.15 -34.47
CA LEU A 126 -21.10 -53.77 -34.03
C LEU A 126 -21.94 -52.73 -34.78
N LYS A 127 -22.18 -52.91 -36.07
CA LYS A 127 -23.06 -52.03 -36.87
C LYS A 127 -24.55 -52.33 -36.72
N GLY A 128 -24.94 -53.30 -35.86
CA GLY A 128 -26.34 -53.66 -35.64
C GLY A 128 -27.01 -54.34 -36.85
N ILE A 129 -26.24 -54.93 -37.76
CA ILE A 129 -26.76 -55.61 -38.95
C ILE A 129 -27.22 -57.01 -38.57
N LYS A 130 -28.48 -57.33 -38.89
CA LYS A 130 -29.09 -58.64 -38.57
C LYS A 130 -28.55 -59.75 -39.48
N PRO A 131 -28.40 -60.99 -38.98
CA PRO A 131 -27.99 -62.13 -39.78
C PRO A 131 -29.09 -62.56 -40.77
N ASP A 132 -28.67 -63.15 -41.89
CA ASP A 132 -29.57 -63.84 -42.81
C ASP A 132 -29.82 -65.27 -42.29
N ARG A 133 -31.08 -65.75 -42.36
CA ARG A 133 -31.43 -67.12 -41.95
C ARG A 133 -31.31 -68.06 -43.13
N ILE A 134 -30.23 -68.84 -43.19
CA ILE A 134 -29.97 -69.79 -44.28
C ILE A 134 -30.08 -71.24 -43.78
N ASN A 135 -30.32 -72.19 -44.69
CA ASN A 135 -30.29 -73.61 -44.35
C ASN A 135 -28.83 -74.06 -44.17
N ASP A 136 -28.59 -74.91 -43.17
CA ASP A 136 -27.26 -75.41 -42.81
C ASP A 136 -26.51 -76.02 -44.02
N PRO A 137 -25.31 -75.51 -44.38
CA PRO A 137 -24.49 -76.05 -45.46
C PRO A 137 -24.05 -77.51 -45.25
N SER A 138 -24.13 -78.02 -44.02
CA SER A 138 -23.79 -79.41 -43.67
C SER A 138 -24.93 -80.42 -43.88
N GLY A 139 -26.08 -79.97 -44.40
CA GLY A 139 -27.20 -80.84 -44.76
C GLY A 139 -28.11 -81.25 -43.58
N SER A 140 -27.94 -80.65 -42.40
CA SER A 140 -28.69 -81.00 -41.18
C SER A 140 -30.16 -80.53 -41.14
N GLY A 141 -30.62 -79.80 -42.16
CA GLY A 141 -31.99 -79.26 -42.25
C GLY A 141 -32.32 -78.14 -41.25
N LYS A 142 -31.36 -77.72 -40.40
CA LYS A 142 -31.53 -76.62 -39.45
C LYS A 142 -31.29 -75.26 -40.10
N LYS A 143 -32.02 -74.23 -39.70
CA LYS A 143 -31.77 -72.84 -40.11
C LYS A 143 -30.69 -72.24 -39.21
N ILE A 144 -29.57 -71.83 -39.81
CA ILE A 144 -28.45 -71.17 -39.12
C ILE A 144 -28.51 -69.67 -39.43
N GLU A 145 -28.12 -68.86 -38.44
CA GLU A 145 -27.88 -67.43 -38.61
C GLU A 145 -26.53 -67.22 -39.28
N ASP A 146 -26.53 -66.81 -40.55
CA ASP A 146 -25.32 -66.52 -41.31
C ASP A 146 -25.15 -65.01 -41.49
N PHE A 147 -23.99 -64.52 -41.05
CA PHE A 147 -23.59 -63.13 -41.20
C PHE A 147 -22.78 -62.88 -42.47
N TRP A 148 -22.42 -63.91 -43.26
CA TRP A 148 -21.60 -63.74 -44.46
C TRP A 148 -22.34 -63.04 -45.61
N GLY A 149 -23.61 -63.36 -45.84
CA GLY A 149 -24.49 -62.65 -46.78
C GLY A 149 -24.57 -61.13 -46.49
N PRO A 150 -24.92 -60.72 -45.25
CA PRO A 150 -24.90 -59.32 -44.82
C PRO A 150 -23.51 -58.68 -44.86
N SER A 151 -22.46 -59.41 -44.50
CA SER A 151 -21.06 -58.95 -44.56
C SER A 151 -20.64 -58.57 -45.98
N LYS A 152 -21.05 -59.34 -47.00
CA LYS A 152 -20.77 -59.03 -48.41
C LYS A 152 -21.48 -57.76 -48.90
N LYS A 153 -22.69 -57.50 -48.39
CA LYS A 153 -23.42 -56.24 -48.66
C LYS A 153 -22.70 -55.07 -48.01
N LEU A 154 -22.24 -55.24 -46.77
CA LEU A 154 -21.48 -54.22 -46.04
C LEU A 154 -20.13 -53.90 -46.70
N LEU A 155 -19.38 -54.90 -47.14
CA LEU A 155 -18.13 -54.72 -47.91
C LEU A 155 -18.36 -54.15 -49.32
N GLY A 156 -19.61 -54.13 -49.79
CA GLY A 156 -19.99 -53.52 -51.06
C GLY A 156 -20.26 -52.02 -50.98
N ASP A 157 -20.35 -51.46 -49.77
CA ASP A 157 -20.53 -50.03 -49.56
C ASP A 157 -19.23 -49.27 -49.85
N MET A 158 -19.26 -48.33 -50.80
CA MET A 158 -18.10 -47.50 -51.15
C MET A 158 -17.62 -46.64 -49.98
N LYS A 159 -18.50 -46.35 -49.00
CA LYS A 159 -18.18 -45.60 -47.78
C LYS A 159 -17.86 -46.50 -46.58
N PHE A 160 -17.64 -47.81 -46.78
CA PHE A 160 -17.43 -48.75 -45.68
C PHE A 160 -16.34 -48.31 -44.70
N LEU A 161 -15.13 -47.96 -45.19
CA LEU A 161 -14.03 -47.52 -44.33
C LEU A 161 -14.32 -46.18 -43.64
N GLU A 162 -14.90 -45.22 -44.37
CA GLU A 162 -15.31 -43.91 -43.82
C GLU A 162 -16.32 -44.09 -42.68
N ASN A 163 -17.29 -44.99 -42.86
CA ASN A 163 -18.30 -45.34 -41.88
C ASN A 163 -17.72 -46.05 -40.64
N LEU A 164 -16.58 -46.74 -40.75
CA LEU A 164 -15.88 -47.33 -39.61
C LEU A 164 -15.05 -46.31 -38.83
N LYS A 165 -14.45 -45.34 -39.54
CA LYS A 165 -13.72 -44.24 -38.92
C LYS A 165 -14.64 -43.29 -38.15
N ASN A 166 -15.78 -42.97 -38.74
CA ASN A 166 -16.79 -42.09 -38.16
C ASN A 166 -17.82 -42.85 -37.31
N PHE A 167 -17.50 -44.08 -36.89
CA PHE A 167 -18.40 -44.87 -36.07
C PHE A 167 -18.62 -44.20 -34.72
N ASP A 168 -19.89 -44.15 -34.28
CA ASP A 168 -20.27 -43.61 -32.98
C ASP A 168 -19.89 -44.60 -31.87
N LYS A 169 -18.61 -44.53 -31.49
CA LYS A 169 -18.00 -45.32 -30.42
C LYS A 169 -18.53 -44.97 -29.02
N ASP A 170 -19.20 -43.83 -28.87
CA ASP A 170 -19.66 -43.29 -27.59
C ASP A 170 -21.09 -43.76 -27.25
N ASN A 171 -21.90 -44.13 -28.26
CA ASN A 171 -23.30 -44.55 -28.10
C ASN A 171 -23.59 -45.98 -28.58
N ILE A 172 -22.79 -46.97 -28.16
CA ILE A 172 -23.00 -48.38 -28.55
C ILE A 172 -24.01 -49.06 -27.59
N PRO A 173 -25.09 -49.69 -28.10
CA PRO A 173 -26.02 -50.45 -27.26
C PRO A 173 -25.34 -51.58 -26.45
N LEU A 174 -25.73 -51.71 -25.18
CA LEU A 174 -25.19 -52.73 -24.26
C LEU A 174 -25.33 -54.16 -24.80
N THR A 175 -26.43 -54.45 -25.52
CA THR A 175 -26.70 -55.76 -26.12
C THR A 175 -25.68 -56.15 -27.19
N ILE A 176 -25.25 -55.18 -28.00
CA ILE A 176 -24.24 -55.36 -29.04
C ILE A 176 -22.88 -55.63 -28.40
N MET A 177 -22.48 -54.79 -27.45
CA MET A 177 -21.18 -54.95 -26.80
C MET A 177 -21.08 -56.23 -25.95
N LYS A 178 -22.17 -56.64 -25.30
CA LYS A 178 -22.26 -57.93 -24.60
C LYS A 178 -22.01 -59.11 -25.55
N THR A 179 -22.61 -59.07 -26.74
CA THR A 179 -22.40 -60.10 -27.77
C THR A 179 -20.95 -60.13 -28.24
N ILE A 180 -20.30 -58.97 -28.42
CA ILE A 180 -18.88 -58.88 -28.79
C ILE A 180 -17.98 -59.52 -27.71
N ARG A 181 -18.20 -59.17 -26.44
CA ARG A 181 -17.41 -59.64 -25.30
C ARG A 181 -17.58 -61.13 -25.01
N GLU A 182 -18.79 -61.66 -25.13
CA GLU A 182 -19.06 -63.05 -24.78
C GLU A 182 -18.70 -64.02 -25.91
N ARG A 183 -18.89 -63.60 -27.18
CA ARG A 183 -18.81 -64.52 -28.33
C ARG A 183 -17.52 -64.40 -29.14
N TYR A 184 -16.91 -63.21 -29.23
CA TYR A 184 -15.78 -62.96 -30.15
C TYR A 184 -14.47 -62.71 -29.42
N ILE A 185 -14.43 -61.81 -28.43
CA ILE A 185 -13.19 -61.47 -27.68
C ILE A 185 -12.46 -62.70 -27.06
N PRO A 186 -13.14 -63.65 -26.39
CA PRO A 186 -12.48 -64.81 -25.80
C PRO A 186 -12.11 -65.90 -26.81
N ASN A 187 -12.55 -65.79 -28.07
CA ASN A 187 -12.34 -66.82 -29.08
C ASN A 187 -10.87 -66.83 -29.54
N PRO A 188 -10.15 -67.97 -29.44
CA PRO A 188 -8.75 -68.08 -29.88
C PRO A 188 -8.51 -67.73 -31.36
N ASP A 189 -9.52 -67.91 -32.21
CA ASP A 189 -9.47 -67.60 -33.64
C ASP A 189 -9.70 -66.11 -33.94
N PHE A 190 -10.13 -65.33 -32.95
CA PHE A 190 -10.37 -63.89 -33.02
C PHE A 190 -9.19 -63.09 -32.45
N LYS A 191 -7.98 -63.41 -32.91
CA LYS A 191 -6.75 -62.68 -32.55
C LYS A 191 -6.14 -62.05 -33.80
N PRO A 192 -5.70 -60.78 -33.77
CA PRO A 192 -5.14 -60.10 -34.94
C PRO A 192 -4.03 -60.91 -35.63
N GLU A 193 -3.11 -61.50 -34.85
CA GLU A 193 -2.02 -62.33 -35.35
C GLU A 193 -2.50 -63.59 -36.10
N ARG A 194 -3.59 -64.21 -35.65
CA ARG A 194 -4.17 -65.40 -36.28
C ARG A 194 -4.94 -65.05 -37.55
N VAL A 195 -5.64 -63.92 -37.52
CA VAL A 195 -6.39 -63.41 -38.67
C VAL A 195 -5.45 -62.91 -39.76
N ALA A 196 -4.31 -62.32 -39.40
CA ALA A 196 -3.30 -61.83 -40.35
C ALA A 196 -2.79 -62.92 -41.31
N VAL A 197 -2.69 -64.18 -40.83
CA VAL A 197 -2.31 -65.34 -41.66
C VAL A 197 -3.31 -65.59 -42.78
N ALA A 198 -4.59 -65.32 -42.55
CA ALA A 198 -5.64 -65.49 -43.54
C ALA A 198 -5.86 -64.24 -44.40
N SER A 199 -5.79 -63.04 -43.80
CA SER A 199 -5.94 -61.76 -44.50
C SER A 199 -5.43 -60.62 -43.63
N THR A 200 -4.42 -59.91 -44.13
CA THR A 200 -3.90 -58.65 -43.55
C THR A 200 -4.99 -57.58 -43.46
N ALA A 201 -5.95 -57.58 -44.39
CA ALA A 201 -7.07 -56.66 -44.34
C ALA A 201 -8.04 -56.94 -43.18
N CYS A 202 -8.26 -58.22 -42.89
CA CYS A 202 -9.08 -58.63 -41.75
C CYS A 202 -8.34 -58.44 -40.41
N GLU A 203 -7.02 -58.35 -40.40
CA GLU A 203 -6.24 -57.99 -39.22
C GLU A 203 -6.56 -56.56 -38.73
N GLY A 204 -6.60 -55.57 -39.64
CA GLY A 204 -6.96 -54.19 -39.32
C GLY A 204 -8.37 -54.06 -38.76
N LEU A 205 -9.33 -54.79 -39.36
CA LEU A 205 -10.71 -54.87 -38.88
C LEU A 205 -10.80 -55.57 -37.51
N CYS A 206 -10.02 -56.63 -37.28
CA CYS A 206 -9.96 -57.32 -35.99
C CYS A 206 -9.41 -56.40 -34.88
N LYS A 207 -8.32 -55.67 -35.15
CA LYS A 207 -7.76 -54.67 -34.23
C LYS A 207 -8.77 -53.56 -33.92
N TRP A 208 -9.54 -53.11 -34.91
CA TRP A 208 -10.60 -52.13 -34.72
C TRP A 208 -11.72 -52.62 -33.80
N VAL A 209 -12.23 -53.84 -34.00
CA VAL A 209 -13.27 -54.40 -33.10
C VAL A 209 -12.77 -54.49 -31.66
N ILE A 210 -11.52 -54.95 -31.45
CA ILE A 210 -10.91 -55.05 -30.12
C ILE A 210 -10.70 -53.66 -29.51
N ALA A 211 -10.28 -52.67 -30.30
CA ALA A 211 -10.08 -51.30 -29.82
C ALA A 211 -11.40 -50.61 -29.44
N ILE A 212 -12.47 -50.84 -30.19
CA ILE A 212 -13.81 -50.33 -29.87
C ILE A 212 -14.34 -50.95 -28.57
N GLU A 213 -14.09 -52.24 -28.34
CA GLU A 213 -14.49 -52.91 -27.11
C GLU A 213 -13.75 -52.37 -25.87
N ARG A 214 -12.42 -52.21 -25.97
CA ARG A 214 -11.60 -51.61 -24.91
C ARG A 214 -11.98 -50.16 -24.65
N TYR A 215 -12.25 -49.38 -25.70
CA TYR A 215 -12.75 -48.02 -25.58
C TYR A 215 -14.09 -47.97 -24.84
N ASP A 216 -15.05 -48.86 -25.15
CA ASP A 216 -16.34 -48.90 -24.45
C ASP A 216 -16.20 -49.22 -22.96
N ILE A 217 -15.26 -50.09 -22.56
CA ILE A 217 -14.97 -50.35 -21.13
C ILE A 217 -14.53 -49.05 -20.45
N VAL A 218 -13.50 -48.40 -21.01
CA VAL A 218 -12.91 -47.19 -20.43
C VAL A 218 -13.89 -46.02 -20.47
N ALA A 219 -14.62 -45.84 -21.57
CA ALA A 219 -15.64 -44.80 -21.70
C ALA A 219 -16.73 -44.93 -20.63
N LYS A 220 -17.14 -46.15 -20.26
CA LYS A 220 -18.10 -46.38 -19.16
C LYS A 220 -17.54 -46.09 -17.78
N ILE A 221 -16.25 -46.30 -17.56
CA ILE A 221 -15.57 -45.95 -16.29
C ILE A 221 -15.40 -44.43 -16.19
N VAL A 222 -15.06 -43.78 -17.32
CA VAL A 222 -14.79 -42.35 -17.39
C VAL A 222 -16.06 -41.51 -17.45
N ALA A 223 -17.18 -42.01 -18.00
CA ALA A 223 -18.45 -41.28 -18.07
C ALA A 223 -18.91 -40.70 -16.71
N PRO A 224 -19.03 -41.49 -15.63
CA PRO A 224 -19.39 -40.93 -14.32
C PRO A 224 -18.33 -39.98 -13.77
N LYS A 225 -17.04 -40.20 -14.07
CA LYS A 225 -15.96 -39.30 -13.66
C LYS A 225 -16.02 -37.96 -14.40
N LYS A 226 -16.37 -37.94 -15.68
CA LYS A 226 -16.59 -36.72 -16.48
C LYS A 226 -17.78 -35.92 -15.97
N GLU A 227 -18.87 -36.59 -15.60
CA GLU A 227 -20.03 -35.93 -14.99
C GLU A 227 -19.67 -35.33 -13.61
N ALA A 228 -18.96 -36.10 -12.78
CA ALA A 228 -18.46 -35.63 -11.49
C ALA A 228 -17.50 -34.43 -11.65
N LEU A 229 -16.57 -34.49 -12.61
CA LEU A 229 -15.66 -33.41 -12.96
C LEU A 229 -16.42 -32.16 -13.43
N ALA A 230 -17.41 -32.31 -14.32
CA ALA A 230 -18.22 -31.20 -14.79
C ALA A 230 -18.99 -30.52 -13.64
N LYS A 231 -19.52 -31.31 -12.71
CA LYS A 231 -20.18 -30.80 -11.50
C LYS A 231 -19.19 -30.06 -10.59
N ALA A 232 -18.03 -30.66 -10.30
CA ALA A 232 -16.99 -30.06 -9.47
C ALA A 232 -16.44 -28.76 -10.09
N MET A 233 -16.21 -28.72 -11.41
CA MET A 233 -15.79 -27.52 -12.13
C MET A 233 -16.88 -26.43 -12.10
N SER A 234 -18.16 -26.79 -12.22
CA SER A 234 -19.26 -25.84 -12.10
C SER A 234 -19.31 -25.23 -10.69
N GLU A 235 -19.24 -26.05 -9.65
CA GLU A 235 -19.22 -25.59 -8.26
C GLU A 235 -18.00 -24.68 -8.00
N TYR A 236 -16.81 -25.10 -8.44
CA TYR A 236 -15.59 -24.29 -8.38
C TYR A 236 -15.74 -22.94 -9.07
N ASN A 237 -16.28 -22.91 -10.29
CA ASN A 237 -16.48 -21.66 -11.04
C ASN A 237 -17.45 -20.72 -10.32
N THR A 238 -18.54 -21.25 -9.74
CA THR A 238 -19.47 -20.43 -8.94
C THR A 238 -18.81 -19.87 -7.69
N ALA A 239 -18.03 -20.67 -6.97
CA ALA A 239 -17.28 -20.24 -5.79
C ALA A 239 -16.21 -19.20 -6.15
N MET A 240 -15.48 -19.39 -7.25
CA MET A 240 -14.45 -18.46 -7.74
C MET A 240 -15.05 -17.12 -8.17
N ASN A 241 -16.21 -17.12 -8.83
CA ASN A 241 -16.93 -15.89 -9.18
C ASN A 241 -17.36 -15.12 -7.93
N ALA A 242 -17.93 -15.81 -6.94
CA ALA A 242 -18.31 -15.20 -5.66
C ALA A 242 -17.09 -14.65 -4.90
N LEU A 243 -15.98 -15.39 -4.91
CA LEU A 243 -14.72 -14.99 -4.30
C LEU A 243 -14.13 -13.74 -4.98
N ASN A 244 -14.17 -13.66 -6.32
CA ASN A 244 -13.69 -12.50 -7.06
C ASN A 244 -14.48 -11.23 -6.75
N ILE A 245 -15.81 -11.34 -6.57
CA ILE A 245 -16.65 -10.23 -6.12
C ILE A 245 -16.23 -9.78 -4.72
N LYS A 246 -16.03 -10.71 -3.78
CA LYS A 246 -15.57 -10.39 -2.42
C LYS A 246 -14.18 -9.78 -2.39
N ARG A 247 -13.24 -10.26 -3.23
CA ARG A 247 -11.89 -9.69 -3.40
C ARG A 247 -11.94 -8.28 -3.96
N ALA A 248 -12.79 -8.02 -4.96
CA ALA A 248 -12.96 -6.69 -5.53
C ALA A 248 -13.51 -5.71 -4.47
N ALA A 249 -14.51 -6.12 -3.71
CA ALA A 249 -15.04 -5.31 -2.61
C ALA A 249 -13.99 -5.06 -1.50
N LEU A 250 -13.19 -6.07 -1.15
CA LEU A 250 -12.11 -5.91 -0.17
C LEU A 250 -11.06 -4.90 -0.67
N LYS A 251 -10.71 -4.97 -1.95
CA LYS A 251 -9.76 -4.04 -2.57
C LYS A 251 -10.28 -2.60 -2.55
N GLU A 252 -11.55 -2.38 -2.85
CA GLU A 252 -12.16 -1.05 -2.78
C GLU A 252 -12.09 -0.45 -1.36
N VAL A 253 -12.39 -1.27 -0.34
CA VAL A 253 -12.28 -0.86 1.06
C VAL A 253 -10.82 -0.56 1.44
N GLN A 254 -9.87 -1.40 1.02
CA GLN A 254 -8.44 -1.18 1.26
C GLN A 254 -7.90 0.09 0.58
N ASP A 255 -8.29 0.34 -0.67
CA ASP A 255 -7.90 1.53 -1.42
C ASP A 255 -8.47 2.79 -0.76
N ARG A 256 -9.74 2.76 -0.32
CA ARG A 256 -10.35 3.86 0.44
C ARG A 256 -9.65 4.10 1.78
N LEU A 257 -9.32 3.03 2.51
CA LEU A 257 -8.62 3.12 3.80
C LEU A 257 -7.23 3.72 3.62
N LYS A 258 -6.52 3.36 2.55
CA LYS A 258 -5.22 3.93 2.21
C LYS A 258 -5.32 5.44 2.01
N LEU A 259 -6.29 5.91 1.21
CA LEU A 259 -6.51 7.34 1.00
C LEU A 259 -6.81 8.08 2.31
N LEU A 260 -7.66 7.51 3.18
CA LEU A 260 -7.96 8.10 4.49
C LEU A 260 -6.74 8.12 5.42
N THR A 261 -5.90 7.10 5.36
CA THR A 261 -4.66 7.02 6.16
C THR A 261 -3.64 8.06 5.69
N ASP A 262 -3.49 8.24 4.38
CA ASP A 262 -2.63 9.25 3.79
C ASP A 262 -3.11 10.67 4.16
N ASP A 263 -4.43 10.92 4.12
CA ASP A 263 -5.02 12.20 4.52
C ASP A 263 -4.85 12.46 6.03
N LEU A 264 -5.05 11.44 6.87
CA LEU A 264 -4.79 11.50 8.31
C LEU A 264 -3.34 11.85 8.60
N GLU A 265 -2.37 11.23 7.91
CA GLU A 265 -0.96 11.53 8.10
C GLU A 265 -0.62 12.97 7.69
N MET A 266 -1.16 13.42 6.56
CA MET A 266 -1.03 14.81 6.12
C MET A 266 -1.60 15.79 7.16
N ASN A 267 -2.80 15.53 7.68
CA ASN A 267 -3.45 16.41 8.66
C ASN A 267 -2.74 16.39 10.02
N LYS A 268 -2.20 15.23 10.45
CA LYS A 268 -1.31 15.14 11.62
C LYS A 268 -0.05 16.00 11.44
N ARG A 269 0.59 15.96 10.27
CA ARG A 269 1.76 16.81 9.98
C ARG A 269 1.41 18.30 10.04
N LYS A 270 0.27 18.70 9.45
CA LYS A 270 -0.22 20.09 9.52
C LYS A 270 -0.51 20.53 10.95
N LYS A 271 -1.12 19.66 11.77
CA LYS A 271 -1.36 19.90 13.20
C LYS A 271 -0.05 20.15 13.93
N ILE A 272 0.95 19.28 13.77
CA ILE A 272 2.27 19.42 14.42
C ILE A 272 2.96 20.73 14.00
N ASP A 273 2.90 21.10 12.71
CA ASP A 273 3.45 22.37 12.25
C ASP A 273 2.73 23.59 12.85
N LEU A 274 1.40 23.53 13.00
CA LEU A 274 0.62 24.56 13.70
C LEU A 274 0.96 24.61 15.20
N GLU A 275 1.12 23.48 15.88
CA GLU A 275 1.54 23.39 17.28
C GLU A 275 2.90 24.08 17.48
N ASN A 276 3.87 23.75 16.61
CA ASN A 276 5.20 24.36 16.64
C ASN A 276 5.15 25.88 16.41
N LYS A 277 4.30 26.35 15.49
CA LYS A 277 4.12 27.78 15.22
C LYS A 277 3.48 28.52 16.40
N VAL A 278 2.46 27.93 17.02
CA VAL A 278 1.80 28.49 18.22
C VAL A 278 2.77 28.54 19.39
N ASP A 279 3.51 27.46 19.66
CA ASP A 279 4.51 27.41 20.72
C ASP A 279 5.63 28.45 20.52
N LEU A 280 6.17 28.55 19.30
CA LEU A 280 7.19 29.55 18.98
C LEU A 280 6.66 30.98 19.14
N CYS A 281 5.42 31.25 18.71
CA CYS A 281 4.81 32.57 18.83
C CYS A 281 4.57 32.94 20.30
N THR A 282 4.07 32.00 21.10
CA THR A 282 3.83 32.17 22.55
C THR A 282 5.14 32.48 23.28
N LYS A 283 6.20 31.70 23.04
CA LYS A 283 7.53 31.95 23.63
C LYS A 283 8.12 33.30 23.22
N LYS A 284 7.89 33.74 22.00
CA LYS A 284 8.33 35.07 21.54
C LYS A 284 7.54 36.19 22.22
N LEU A 285 6.23 36.03 22.40
CA LEU A 285 5.40 36.99 23.16
C LEU A 285 5.88 37.12 24.60
N GLU A 286 6.04 36.00 25.32
CA GLU A 286 6.52 36.01 26.71
C GLU A 286 7.87 36.74 26.85
N ARG A 287 8.83 36.44 25.96
CA ARG A 287 10.13 37.13 25.95
C ARG A 287 10.00 38.61 25.64
N ALA A 288 9.12 38.99 24.72
CA ALA A 288 8.92 40.38 24.35
C ALA A 288 8.26 41.20 25.48
N GLU A 289 7.30 40.60 26.20
CA GLU A 289 6.69 41.18 27.39
C GLU A 289 7.72 41.37 28.52
N GLN A 290 8.56 40.37 28.77
CA GLN A 290 9.66 40.48 29.74
C GLN A 290 10.64 41.61 29.37
N LEU A 291 10.99 41.73 28.08
CA LEU A 291 11.86 42.81 27.59
C LEU A 291 11.21 44.18 27.77
N ILE A 292 9.92 44.36 27.45
CA ILE A 292 9.22 45.62 27.70
C ILE A 292 9.22 45.95 29.20
N GLY A 293 8.90 44.97 30.05
CA GLY A 293 8.88 45.17 31.50
C GLY A 293 10.23 45.63 32.04
N GLY A 294 11.32 45.01 31.59
CA GLY A 294 12.69 45.40 31.98
C GLY A 294 13.13 46.76 31.42
N LEU A 295 12.84 47.03 30.14
CA LEU A 295 13.23 48.27 29.47
C LEU A 295 12.42 49.49 29.95
N GLY A 296 11.18 49.30 30.41
CA GLY A 296 10.35 50.38 30.94
C GLY A 296 10.95 51.08 32.16
N GLY A 297 11.53 50.31 33.08
CA GLY A 297 12.26 50.84 34.24
C GLY A 297 13.52 51.60 33.83
N GLU A 298 14.32 50.99 32.94
CA GLU A 298 15.59 51.58 32.48
C GLU A 298 15.37 52.88 31.68
N LYS A 299 14.31 52.94 30.86
CA LYS A 299 13.89 54.17 30.17
C LYS A 299 13.62 55.31 31.15
N SER A 300 12.88 55.03 32.23
CA SER A 300 12.54 56.04 33.23
C SER A 300 13.82 56.58 33.88
N ARG A 301 14.73 55.68 34.25
CA ARG A 301 16.05 56.00 34.81
C ARG A 301 16.90 56.86 33.87
N TRP A 302 17.05 56.47 32.60
CA TRP A 302 17.80 57.24 31.61
C TRP A 302 17.16 58.59 31.29
N THR A 303 15.82 58.64 31.26
CA THR A 303 15.11 59.90 31.02
C THR A 303 15.33 60.89 32.16
N GLU A 304 15.32 60.40 33.41
CA GLU A 304 15.60 61.22 34.59
C GLU A 304 17.08 61.64 34.64
N ALA A 305 18.02 60.72 34.39
CA ALA A 305 19.44 61.02 34.31
C ALA A 305 19.75 62.07 33.22
N ALA A 306 19.15 61.92 32.03
CA ALA A 306 19.31 62.90 30.94
C ALA A 306 18.74 64.27 31.31
N LYS A 307 17.59 64.33 32.00
CA LYS A 307 17.03 65.59 32.52
C LYS A 307 17.96 66.23 33.56
N SER A 308 18.50 65.43 34.49
CA SER A 308 19.43 65.90 35.52
C SER A 308 20.71 66.46 34.91
N LEU A 309 21.33 65.71 33.98
CA LEU A 309 22.51 66.15 33.23
C LEU A 309 22.23 67.41 32.40
N GLY A 310 21.04 67.52 31.79
CA GLY A 310 20.63 68.73 31.07
C GLY A 310 20.57 69.96 31.97
N LYS A 311 20.07 69.83 33.20
CA LYS A 311 20.09 70.92 34.20
C LYS A 311 21.52 71.28 34.61
N GLN A 312 22.35 70.28 34.91
CA GLN A 312 23.76 70.49 35.28
C GLN A 312 24.53 71.20 34.15
N TYR A 313 24.31 70.81 32.90
CA TYR A 313 24.98 71.42 31.74
C TYR A 313 24.70 72.93 31.62
N ILE A 314 23.46 73.36 31.89
CA ILE A 314 23.08 74.78 31.86
C ILE A 314 23.76 75.55 33.01
N ASN A 315 23.75 74.99 34.21
CA ASN A 315 24.28 75.64 35.42
C ASN A 315 25.83 75.62 35.50
N LEU A 316 26.47 74.78 34.70
CA LEU A 316 27.90 74.51 34.73
C LEU A 316 28.75 75.79 34.60
N THR A 317 28.30 76.76 33.80
CA THR A 317 29.06 78.00 33.58
C THR A 317 29.25 78.80 34.87
N GLY A 318 28.19 79.00 35.65
CA GLY A 318 28.27 79.70 36.94
C GLY A 318 29.02 78.87 37.99
N ASP A 319 28.80 77.56 38.02
CA ASP A 319 29.46 76.66 38.97
C ASP A 319 30.99 76.67 38.75
N ILE A 320 31.47 76.56 37.51
CA ILE A 320 32.91 76.64 37.17
C ILE A 320 33.49 78.01 37.52
N LEU A 321 32.74 79.09 37.32
CA LEU A 321 33.21 80.44 37.64
C LEU A 321 33.48 80.59 39.15
N ILE A 322 32.57 80.10 40.00
CA ILE A 322 32.75 80.13 41.45
C ILE A 322 33.86 79.17 41.89
N SER A 323 33.90 77.97 41.31
CA SER A 323 34.95 76.99 41.59
C SER A 323 36.35 77.53 41.26
N SER A 324 36.53 78.16 40.10
CA SER A 324 37.82 78.75 39.72
C SER A 324 38.24 79.89 40.66
N GLY A 325 37.30 80.74 41.08
CA GLY A 325 37.56 81.78 42.07
C GLY A 325 37.94 81.22 43.45
N LEU A 326 37.30 80.13 43.88
CA LEU A 326 37.60 79.47 45.15
C LEU A 326 39.01 78.86 45.15
N VAL A 327 39.37 78.15 44.08
CA VAL A 327 40.71 77.56 43.91
C VAL A 327 41.80 78.66 43.84
N ALA A 328 41.56 79.73 43.07
CA ALA A 328 42.57 80.78 42.86
C ALA A 328 42.78 81.68 44.09
N TYR A 329 41.73 82.03 44.83
CA TYR A 329 41.79 83.08 45.85
C TYR A 329 41.53 82.59 47.27
N LEU A 330 40.80 81.49 47.46
CA LEU A 330 40.26 81.12 48.78
C LEU A 330 41.00 79.96 49.47
N GLY A 331 42.05 79.41 48.85
CA GLY A 331 42.82 78.29 49.38
C GLY A 331 43.41 78.52 50.79
N ALA A 332 43.87 79.73 51.10
CA ALA A 332 44.48 80.04 52.40
C ALA A 332 43.47 80.35 53.54
N PHE A 333 42.17 80.42 53.24
CA PHE A 333 41.15 80.88 54.19
C PHE A 333 40.41 79.72 54.88
N THR A 334 39.79 80.02 56.03
CA THR A 334 39.00 79.05 56.80
C THR A 334 37.67 78.70 56.11
N SER A 335 37.13 77.51 56.40
CA SER A 335 35.84 77.05 55.86
C SER A 335 34.71 78.07 56.03
N THR A 336 34.61 78.70 57.20
CA THR A 336 33.58 79.72 57.48
C THR A 336 33.69 80.94 56.58
N PHE A 337 34.91 81.42 56.33
CA PHE A 337 35.14 82.53 55.43
C PHE A 337 34.82 82.17 53.97
N ARG A 338 35.24 80.97 53.53
CA ARG A 338 34.92 80.46 52.18
C ARG A 338 33.40 80.41 51.93
N GLN A 339 32.63 79.87 52.88
CA GLN A 339 31.18 79.78 52.77
C GLN A 339 30.50 81.15 52.69
N ILE A 340 30.96 82.13 53.47
CA ILE A 340 30.44 83.50 53.39
C ILE A 340 30.75 84.11 52.01
N GLN A 341 31.99 83.96 51.54
CA GLN A 341 32.41 84.54 50.28
C GLN A 341 31.71 83.90 49.07
N VAL A 342 31.54 82.57 49.06
CA VAL A 342 30.79 81.83 48.04
C VAL A 342 29.34 82.30 47.98
N LYS A 343 28.68 82.53 49.13
CA LYS A 343 27.31 83.09 49.17
C LYS A 343 27.23 84.48 48.55
N ILE A 344 28.23 85.34 48.81
CA ILE A 344 28.31 86.66 48.19
C ILE A 344 28.47 86.52 46.67
N TRP A 345 29.37 85.67 46.21
CA TRP A 345 29.59 85.44 44.77
C TRP A 345 28.38 84.84 44.06
N LEU A 346 27.68 83.89 44.68
CA LEU A 346 26.41 83.36 44.17
C LEU A 346 25.38 84.47 43.97
N ASN A 347 25.22 85.35 44.95
CA ASN A 347 24.29 86.47 44.87
C ASN A 347 24.64 87.45 43.73
N GLU A 348 25.93 87.71 43.51
CA GLU A 348 26.38 88.56 42.40
C GLU A 348 26.14 87.89 41.04
N ILE A 349 26.48 86.61 40.89
CA ILE A 349 26.28 85.84 39.65
C ILE A 349 24.80 85.75 39.28
N MET A 350 23.92 85.61 40.27
CA MET A 350 22.46 85.68 40.07
C MET A 350 22.00 87.06 39.59
N LYS A 351 22.57 88.17 40.10
CA LYS A 351 22.25 89.52 39.61
C LYS A 351 22.62 89.71 38.14
N TYR A 352 23.73 89.13 37.70
CA TYR A 352 24.17 89.16 36.31
C TYR A 352 23.45 88.14 35.41
N SER A 353 22.45 87.42 35.93
CA SER A 353 21.67 86.42 35.21
C SER A 353 22.52 85.28 34.61
N ILE A 354 23.64 84.95 35.26
CA ILE A 354 24.47 83.81 34.88
C ILE A 354 23.87 82.55 35.53
N PRO A 355 23.53 81.50 34.75
CA PRO A 355 22.99 80.27 35.31
C PRO A 355 24.02 79.57 36.23
N CYS A 356 23.55 79.20 37.42
CA CYS A 356 24.35 78.56 38.46
C CYS A 356 23.44 77.66 39.31
N SER A 357 24.01 76.66 39.96
CA SER A 357 23.26 75.78 40.85
C SER A 357 22.79 76.53 42.10
N GLU A 358 21.56 76.27 42.55
CA GLU A 358 20.97 76.92 43.75
C GLU A 358 21.82 76.70 45.02
N SER A 359 22.47 75.53 45.11
CA SER A 359 23.44 75.17 46.13
C SER A 359 24.78 74.83 45.49
N PHE A 360 25.76 75.73 45.57
CA PHE A 360 27.11 75.48 45.09
C PHE A 360 27.84 74.45 45.98
N SER A 361 28.54 73.52 45.35
CA SER A 361 29.48 72.61 46.02
C SER A 361 30.71 72.42 45.15
N LEU A 362 31.89 72.77 45.69
CA LEU A 362 33.16 72.56 45.00
C LEU A 362 33.42 71.07 44.76
N VAL A 363 33.09 70.24 45.75
CA VAL A 363 33.23 68.78 45.72
C VAL A 363 32.40 68.17 44.59
N HIS A 364 31.16 68.63 44.39
CA HIS A 364 30.31 68.14 43.30
C HIS A 364 30.75 68.66 41.92
N THR A 365 31.35 69.85 41.85
CA THR A 365 31.68 70.50 40.56
C THR A 365 33.01 70.04 39.99
N LEU A 366 34.06 69.97 40.81
CA LEU A 366 35.42 69.62 40.40
C LEU A 366 35.93 68.31 41.00
N GLY A 367 35.25 67.77 42.02
CA GLY A 367 35.67 66.56 42.69
C GLY A 367 35.35 65.31 41.88
N ASN A 368 36.36 64.47 41.66
CA ASN A 368 36.16 63.12 41.15
C ASN A 368 35.91 62.16 42.34
N PRO A 369 34.74 61.51 42.45
CA PRO A 369 34.42 60.63 43.57
C PRO A 369 35.41 59.46 43.76
N VAL A 370 36.05 58.99 42.68
CA VAL A 370 37.05 57.92 42.74
C VAL A 370 38.34 58.40 43.41
N ASP A 371 38.82 59.58 43.02
CA ASP A 371 40.04 60.18 43.55
C ASP A 371 39.84 60.61 45.00
N ILE A 372 38.70 61.23 45.32
CA ILE A 372 38.32 61.58 46.70
C ILE A 372 38.31 60.35 47.59
N ARG A 373 37.74 59.23 47.12
CA ARG A 373 37.74 57.98 47.87
C ARG A 373 39.16 57.45 48.08
N ALA A 374 40.04 57.57 47.08
CA ALA A 374 41.45 57.18 47.22
C ALA A 374 42.17 58.05 48.26
N TRP A 375 41.93 59.37 48.28
CA TRP A 375 42.49 60.27 49.28
C TRP A 375 42.00 59.95 50.68
N ASN A 376 40.71 59.64 50.85
CA ASN A 376 40.15 59.25 52.14
C ASN A 376 40.78 57.95 52.67
N ILE A 377 41.04 56.98 51.77
CA ILE A 377 41.77 55.75 52.12
C ILE A 377 43.23 56.06 52.53
N ALA A 378 43.85 57.04 51.87
CA ALA A 378 45.20 57.51 52.20
C ALA A 378 45.28 58.39 53.46
N GLY A 379 44.15 58.61 54.16
CA GLY A 379 44.09 59.32 55.44
C GLY A 379 43.56 60.75 55.37
N LEU A 380 43.06 61.22 54.22
CA LEU A 380 42.34 62.49 54.15
C LEU A 380 41.04 62.39 54.97
N PRO A 381 40.75 63.36 55.86
CA PRO A 381 39.47 63.39 56.55
C PRO A 381 38.29 63.58 55.57
N THR A 382 37.13 63.03 55.93
CA THR A 382 35.93 62.97 55.08
C THR A 382 35.05 64.23 55.14
N ASP A 383 35.46 65.24 55.89
CA ASP A 383 34.73 66.50 55.98
C ASP A 383 34.92 67.36 54.72
N ASP A 384 33.92 68.18 54.40
CA ASP A 384 33.91 68.99 53.18
C ASP A 384 35.12 69.92 53.08
N PHE A 385 35.62 70.46 54.20
CA PHE A 385 36.76 71.37 54.18
C PHE A 385 38.06 70.65 53.81
N SER A 386 38.29 69.46 54.37
CA SER A 386 39.45 68.63 54.02
C SER A 386 39.41 68.16 52.56
N ILE A 387 38.23 67.78 52.07
CA ILE A 387 38.05 67.38 50.66
C ILE A 387 38.23 68.57 49.72
N GLU A 388 37.66 69.74 50.05
CA GLU A 388 37.88 70.97 49.29
C GLU A 388 39.37 71.33 49.19
N ASN A 389 40.11 71.20 50.29
CA ASN A 389 41.56 71.41 50.28
C ASN A 389 42.28 70.40 49.41
N GLY A 390 41.86 69.13 49.44
CA GLY A 390 42.36 68.09 48.53
C GLY A 390 42.16 68.47 47.06
N ILE A 391 40.98 68.99 46.70
CA ILE A 391 40.66 69.43 45.34
C ILE A 391 41.46 70.67 44.92
N ILE A 392 41.69 71.62 45.84
CA ILE A 392 42.46 72.85 45.53
C ILE A 392 43.95 72.55 45.29
N MET A 393 44.48 71.52 45.95
CA MET A 393 45.89 71.15 45.90
C MET A 393 46.23 70.13 44.81
N ALA A 394 45.24 69.33 44.37
CA ALA A 394 45.37 68.35 43.30
C ALA A 394 45.37 69.03 41.92
#